data_AF-A0A9P6MDC7-F1
#
_entry.id   AF-A0A9P6MDC7-F1
#
_cell.length_a   1.000
_cell.length_b   1.000
_cell.length_c   1.000
_cell.angle_alpha   90.00
_cell.angle_beta   90.00
_cell.angle_gamma   90.00
#
_symmetry.space_group_name_H-M   'P 1'
#
loop_
_entity.id
_entity.type
_entity.pdbx_description
1 polymer ?
#
loop_
_entity_poly.entity_id
_entity_poly.type
_entity_poly.pdbx_seq_one_letter_code
_entity_poly.pdbx_strand_id
1 'polypeptide(L)' 'MSTYASLMEGAQREDPRAQYLLGKYFEEGQEGTQKNPGQALQWYTKAAYNGENDALFRAAYCYEH' A
#
# COMPACT_ATOMS: atom_id res chain seq x y z
N MET A 1 -19.08 -3.71 4.78
CA MET A 1 -17.66 -3.53 5.13
C MET A 1 -16.99 -2.93 3.92
N SER A 2 -16.37 -1.75 4.04
CA SER A 2 -15.65 -1.15 2.91
C SER A 2 -14.36 -1.92 2.66
N THR A 3 -13.95 -2.07 1.40
CA THR A 3 -12.71 -2.75 0.98
C THR A 3 -11.48 -2.17 1.70
N TYR A 4 -11.44 -0.86 1.90
CA TYR A 4 -10.42 -0.16 2.68
C TYR A 4 -10.28 -0.68 4.12
N ALA A 5 -11.39 -0.93 4.82
CA ALA A 5 -11.36 -1.36 6.21
C ALA A 5 -10.76 -2.77 6.36
N SER A 6 -11.07 -3.67 5.43
CA SER A 6 -10.50 -5.03 5.40
C SER A 6 -9.00 -5.00 5.05
N LEU A 7 -8.59 -4.13 4.13
CA LEU A 7 -7.16 -3.93 3.81
C LEU A 7 -6.39 -3.37 5.00
N MET A 8 -6.97 -2.40 5.73
CA MET A 8 -6.36 -1.84 6.94
C MET A 8 -6.18 -2.88 8.05
N GLU A 9 -7.18 -3.73 8.28
CA GLU A 9 -7.06 -4.82 9.26
C GLU A 9 -5.95 -5.81 8.88
N GLY A 10 -5.90 -6.24 7.61
CA GLY A 10 -4.83 -7.11 7.12
C GLY A 10 -3.46 -6.46 7.20
N ALA A 11 -3.36 -5.18 6.84
CA ALA A 11 -2.10 -4.44 6.86
C ALA A 11 -1.55 -4.25 8.28
N GLN A 12 -2.43 -4.09 9.28
CA GLN A 12 -2.08 -4.05 10.70
C GLN A 12 -1.64 -5.41 11.25
N ARG A 13 -2.10 -6.51 10.65
CA ARG A 13 -1.64 -7.88 10.94
C ARG A 13 -0.36 -8.27 10.21
N GLU A 14 0.36 -7.28 9.68
CA GLU A 14 1.60 -7.48 8.93
C GLU A 14 1.44 -8.36 7.68
N ASP A 15 0.22 -8.47 7.13
CA ASP A 15 0.00 -9.21 5.90
C ASP A 15 0.64 -8.45 4.72
N PRO A 16 1.69 -8.99 4.09
CA PRO A 16 2.41 -8.33 3.00
C PRO A 16 1.49 -7.96 1.83
N ARG A 17 0.52 -8.82 1.51
CA ARG A 17 -0.43 -8.59 0.41
C ARG A 17 -1.41 -7.47 0.74
N ALA A 18 -1.91 -7.43 1.98
CA ALA A 18 -2.81 -6.36 2.40
C ALA A 18 -2.10 -4.99 2.42
N GLN A 19 -0.85 -4.95 2.88
CA GLN A 19 -0.03 -3.74 2.87
C GLN A 19 0.22 -3.24 1.42
N TYR A 20 0.52 -4.15 0.49
CA TYR A 20 0.68 -3.79 -0.92
C TYR A 20 -0.60 -3.22 -1.53
N LEU A 21 -1.73 -3.88 -1.30
CA LEU A 21 -3.02 -3.41 -1.82
C LEU A 21 -3.43 -2.07 -1.21
N LEU A 22 -3.13 -1.84 0.07
CA LEU A 22 -3.36 -0.56 0.72
C LEU A 22 -2.43 0.53 0.16
N GLY A 23 -1.18 0.21 -0.15
CA GLY A 23 -0.29 1.12 -0.89
C GLY A 23 -0.87 1.53 -2.25
N LYS A 24 -1.42 0.55 -2.99
CA LYS A 24 -2.07 0.78 -4.30
C LYS A 24 -3.32 1.65 -4.18
N TYR A 25 -4.07 1.47 -3.10
CA TYR A 25 -5.22 2.30 -2.80
C TYR A 25 -4.85 3.79 -2.68
N PHE A 26 -3.75 4.10 -1.97
CA PHE A 26 -3.22 5.46 -1.85
C PHE A 26 -2.52 5.96 -3.12
N GLU A 27 -1.88 5.09 -3.90
CA GLU A 27 -1.27 5.43 -5.19
C GLU A 27 -2.33 5.87 -6.21
N GLU A 28 -3.41 5.10 -6.33
CA GLU A 28 -4.46 5.33 -7.33
C GLU A 28 -5.48 6.37 -6.88
N GLY A 29 -5.62 6.62 -5.58
CA GLY A 29 -6.65 7.50 -5.02
C GLY A 29 -8.05 6.88 -5.17
N GLN A 30 -8.21 5.63 -4.75
CA GLN A 30 -9.46 4.88 -4.90
C GLN A 30 -10.57 5.41 -3.97
N GLU A 31 -11.84 5.15 -4.35
CA GLU A 31 -13.06 5.63 -3.66
C GLU A 31 -13.14 7.16 -3.47
N GLY A 32 -12.55 7.94 -4.38
CA GLY A 32 -12.58 9.41 -4.30
C GLY A 32 -11.64 10.01 -3.25
N THR A 33 -10.71 9.20 -2.73
CA THR A 33 -9.61 9.71 -1.89
C THR A 33 -8.54 10.38 -2.74
N GLN A 34 -7.85 11.37 -2.17
CA GLN A 34 -6.71 11.98 -2.85
C GLN A 34 -5.55 10.99 -2.93
N LYS A 35 -4.90 10.97 -4.09
CA LYS A 35 -3.63 10.24 -4.25
C LYS A 35 -2.64 10.74 -3.21
N ASN A 36 -2.04 9.80 -2.50
CA ASN A 36 -1.02 10.07 -1.50
C ASN A 36 0.19 9.16 -1.73
N PRO A 37 1.11 9.55 -2.63
CA PRO A 37 2.30 8.74 -2.93
C PRO A 37 3.18 8.53 -1.70
N GLY A 38 3.19 9.47 -0.75
CA GLY A 38 3.91 9.32 0.52
C GLY A 38 3.35 8.18 1.39
N GLN A 39 2.03 8.07 1.51
CA GLN A 39 1.42 6.93 2.21
C GLN A 39 1.57 5.63 1.42
N ALA A 40 1.45 5.68 0.09
CA ALA A 40 1.67 4.52 -0.76
C ALA A 40 3.08 3.93 -0.55
N LEU A 41 4.11 4.79 -0.58
CA LEU A 41 5.50 4.43 -0.34
C LEU A 41 5.68 3.74 1.03
N GLN A 42 5.08 4.28 2.10
CA GLN A 42 5.19 3.68 3.44
C GLN A 42 4.61 2.27 3.48
N TRP A 43 3.45 2.06 2.87
CA TRP A 43 2.81 0.75 2.84
C TRP A 43 3.54 -0.24 1.94
N TYR A 44 4.05 0.20 0.79
CA TYR A 44 4.89 -0.64 -0.06
C TYR A 44 6.20 -1.03 0.60
N THR A 45 6.83 -0.11 1.32
CA THR A 45 8.07 -0.41 2.08
C THR A 45 7.81 -1.46 3.16
N LYS A 46 6.68 -1.36 3.87
CA LYS A 46 6.27 -2.37 4.86
C LYS A 46 5.96 -3.72 4.20
N ALA A 47 5.22 -3.72 3.09
CA ALA A 47 4.90 -4.94 2.35
C ALA A 47 6.17 -5.66 1.90
N ALA A 48 7.14 -4.91 1.36
CA ALA A 48 8.45 -5.42 0.98
C ALA A 48 9.20 -6.04 2.16
N TYR A 49 9.22 -5.35 3.31
CA TYR A 49 9.84 -5.86 4.53
C TYR A 49 9.21 -7.17 5.02
N ASN A 50 7.89 -7.32 4.85
CA ASN A 50 7.14 -8.51 5.24
C ASN A 50 7.09 -9.61 4.17
N GLY A 51 7.88 -9.48 3.09
CA GLY A 51 8.08 -10.53 2.09
C GLY A 51 7.35 -10.32 0.75
N GLU A 52 6.67 -9.19 0.54
CA GLU A 52 6.13 -8.81 -0.76
C GLU A 52 7.20 -8.12 -1.63
N ASN A 53 8.06 -8.91 -2.26
CA ASN A 53 9.16 -8.35 -3.07
C ASN A 53 8.65 -7.43 -4.20
N ASP A 54 7.46 -7.69 -4.74
CA ASP A 54 6.84 -6.86 -5.78
C ASP A 54 6.49 -5.44 -5.29
N ALA A 55 6.38 -5.26 -3.98
CA ALA A 55 6.13 -3.94 -3.39
C ALA A 55 7.34 -3.01 -3.52
N LEU A 56 8.57 -3.53 -3.62
CA LEU A 56 9.76 -2.69 -3.80
C LEU A 56 9.74 -1.90 -5.11
N PHE A 57 9.27 -2.54 -6.19
CA PHE A 57 9.14 -1.87 -7.49
C PHE A 57 8.16 -0.71 -7.43
N ARG A 58 7.04 -0.90 -6.71
CA ARG A 58 6.05 0.17 -6.53
C ARG A 58 6.52 1.26 -5.57
N ALA A 59 7.22 0.88 -4.50
CA ALA A 59 7.87 1.83 -3.60
C ALA A 59 8.84 2.75 -4.38
N ALA A 60 9.71 2.16 -5.21
CA ALA A 60 10.63 2.93 -6.05
C ALA A 60 9.87 3.87 -7.01
N TYR A 61 8.82 3.38 -7.66
CA TYR A 61 7.97 4.20 -8.53
C TYR A 61 7.35 5.40 -7.79
N CYS A 62 6.82 5.20 -6.59
CA CYS A 62 6.26 6.27 -5.74
C CYS A 62 7.31 7.23 -5.17
N TYR A 63 8.59 6.86 -5.16
CA TYR A 63 9.68 7.72 -4.72
C TYR A 63 10.18 8.64 -5.85
N GLU A 64 10.12 8.16 -7.09
CA GLU A 64 10.58 8.89 -8.27
C GLU A 64 9.53 9.86 -8.86
N HIS A 65 8.25 9.72 -8.50
CA HIS A 65 7.12 10.52 -9.01
C HIS A 65 6.45 11.33 -7.91
#